data_AF-A0A072TFT3-F1
#
_entry.id   AF-A0A072TFT3-F1
#
_cell.length_a   1.000
_cell.length_b   1.000
_cell.length_c   1.000
_cell.angle_alpha   90.00
_cell.angle_beta   90.00
_cell.angle_gamma   90.00
#
_symmetry.space_group_name_H-M   'P 1'
#
loop_
_entity.id
_entity.type
_entity.pdbx_description
1 polymer ?
#
loop_
_entity_poly.entity_id
_entity_poly.type
_entity_poly.pdbx_seq_one_letter_code
_entity_poly.pdbx_strand_id
1 'polypeptide(L)'
;MFIEADADVTLEEFGNEFLPPFPCFDELLYNVPGSDGVTDCPLLLIQVTRLKGGGFIFAYRMNHTMSDGIGISIFLNALAEIARGASKPTILPVWCREILCTKDPPKITRVHNEYKQLEPDNKSIFEPYHRSFFFGPSEISAIRALLPQHQAQNSTSFEVLTAFIWRCRTKALQWENQDQEVRLLCIVNARFRRCTFNPPLPKGYYGNAFVFPAAVTTVGKLCNEPIEYALELREKSKG
;
A
#
# COMPACT_ATOMS: atom_id res chain seq x y z
N MET A 1 18.24 5.95 12.92
CA MET A 1 18.73 7.32 13.11
C MET A 1 17.58 8.18 13.59
N PHE A 2 17.87 9.13 14.47
CA PHE A 2 16.91 10.12 14.93
C PHE A 2 17.45 11.52 14.59
N ILE A 3 16.59 12.38 14.04
CA ILE A 3 16.93 13.76 13.67
C ILE A 3 15.94 14.71 14.32
N GLU A 4 16.45 15.73 14.98
CA GLU A 4 15.69 16.92 15.36
C GLU A 4 15.92 17.99 14.31
N ALA A 5 14.85 18.66 13.89
CA ALA A 5 14.90 19.75 12.93
C ALA A 5 13.97 20.88 13.38
N ASP A 6 14.18 22.07 12.81
CA ASP A 6 13.36 23.25 13.01
C ASP A 6 12.96 23.79 11.63
N ALA A 7 11.73 24.26 11.50
CA ALA A 7 11.25 24.98 10.33
C ALA A 7 10.58 26.27 10.77
N ASP A 8 11.00 27.42 10.20
CA ASP A 8 10.39 28.73 10.45
C ASP A 8 9.12 28.92 9.62
N VAL A 9 8.21 27.95 9.75
CA VAL A 9 6.87 27.96 9.17
C VAL A 9 5.87 27.51 10.23
N THR A 10 4.67 28.08 10.22
CA THR A 10 3.56 27.63 11.05
C THR A 10 2.82 26.47 10.39
N LEU A 11 1.96 25.79 11.16
CA LEU A 11 1.15 24.71 10.60
C LEU A 11 0.12 25.24 9.58
N GLU A 12 -0.40 26.45 9.78
CA GLU A 12 -1.37 27.11 8.91
C GLU A 12 -0.80 27.45 7.53
N GLU A 13 0.53 27.64 7.42
CA GLU A 13 1.21 27.89 6.14
C GLU A 13 1.21 26.67 5.21
N PHE A 14 0.96 25.46 5.74
CA PHE A 14 0.70 24.27 4.94
C PHE A 14 -0.75 24.20 4.41
N GLY A 15 -1.57 25.18 4.77
CA GLY A 15 -2.98 25.24 4.42
C GLY A 15 -3.90 24.53 5.43
N ASN A 16 -5.20 24.61 5.17
CA ASN A 16 -6.23 24.02 6.04
C ASN A 16 -6.53 22.55 5.70
N GLU A 17 -5.97 22.05 4.61
CA GLU A 17 -6.19 20.71 4.09
C GLU A 17 -4.85 19.96 4.06
N PHE A 18 -4.60 19.14 5.09
CA PHE A 18 -3.42 18.28 5.16
C PHE A 18 -3.59 17.05 4.25
N LEU A 19 -3.73 17.30 2.95
CA LEU A 19 -4.07 16.31 1.94
C LEU A 19 -2.92 16.15 0.95
N PRO A 20 -2.65 14.93 0.44
CA PRO A 20 -1.66 14.75 -0.61
C PRO A 20 -2.10 15.41 -1.93
N PRO A 21 -1.18 15.95 -2.76
CA PRO A 21 0.23 16.13 -2.47
C PRO A 21 0.43 17.21 -1.39
N PHE A 22 1.12 16.83 -0.31
CA PHE A 22 1.38 17.73 0.80
C PHE A 22 2.46 18.76 0.36
N PRO A 23 2.31 20.06 0.67
CA PRO A 23 3.30 21.05 0.27
C PRO A 23 4.70 20.70 0.77
N CYS A 24 5.71 20.85 -0.10
CA CYS A 24 7.11 20.58 0.21
C CYS A 24 7.38 19.15 0.72
N PHE A 25 6.57 18.15 0.34
CA PHE A 25 6.68 16.78 0.85
C PHE A 25 8.11 16.22 0.85
N ASP A 26 8.87 16.48 -0.23
CA ASP A 26 10.24 16.01 -0.41
C ASP A 26 11.26 16.71 0.52
N GLU A 27 10.89 17.85 1.12
CA GLU A 27 11.71 18.63 2.06
C GLU A 27 11.41 18.29 3.53
N LEU A 28 10.30 17.58 3.81
CA LEU A 28 9.86 17.29 5.18
C LEU A 28 10.65 16.17 5.86
N LEU A 29 11.43 15.42 5.10
CA LEU A 29 12.25 14.33 5.60
C LEU A 29 13.64 14.38 4.97
N TYR A 30 14.66 14.49 5.81
CA TYR A 30 16.05 14.50 5.37
C TYR A 30 16.41 13.21 4.63
N ASN A 31 16.91 13.36 3.40
CA ASN A 31 17.39 12.24 2.62
C ASN A 31 18.82 11.86 3.02
N VAL A 32 18.98 10.95 3.98
CA VAL A 32 20.31 10.46 4.40
C VAL A 32 21.03 9.82 3.20
N PRO A 33 22.25 10.26 2.85
CA PRO A 33 23.01 9.66 1.75
C PRO A 33 23.13 8.14 1.89
N GLY A 34 22.94 7.42 0.77
CA GLY A 34 22.93 5.95 0.75
C GLY A 34 21.60 5.31 1.15
N SER A 35 20.52 6.09 1.30
CA SER A 35 19.18 5.54 1.61
C SER A 35 18.47 4.86 0.44
N ASP A 36 18.90 5.09 -0.79
CA ASP A 36 18.18 4.64 -2.00
C ASP A 36 18.44 3.15 -2.33
N GLY A 37 19.36 2.51 -1.60
CA GLY A 37 19.70 1.11 -1.75
C GLY A 37 18.72 0.16 -1.06
N VAL A 38 18.79 -1.12 -1.42
CA VAL A 38 18.08 -2.21 -0.74
C VAL A 38 18.90 -2.75 0.43
N THR A 39 20.20 -2.93 0.21
CA THR A 39 21.20 -3.32 1.22
C THR A 39 22.09 -2.13 1.54
N ASP A 40 22.82 -2.23 2.65
CA ASP A 40 23.84 -1.24 3.05
C ASP A 40 23.28 0.18 3.24
N CYS A 41 21.99 0.28 3.57
CA CYS A 41 21.27 1.53 3.78
C CYS A 41 20.66 1.61 5.20
N PRO A 42 20.34 2.82 5.70
CA PRO A 42 19.71 2.98 7.01
C PRO A 42 18.36 2.24 7.10
N LEU A 43 18.18 1.42 8.15
CA LEU A 43 16.95 0.64 8.33
C LEU A 43 15.75 1.49 8.74
N LEU A 44 15.98 2.50 9.58
CA LEU A 44 14.95 3.38 10.11
C LEU A 44 15.55 4.77 10.36
N LEU A 45 14.87 5.78 9.85
CA LEU A 45 15.07 7.18 10.17
C LEU A 45 13.77 7.71 10.75
N ILE A 46 13.85 8.41 11.89
CA ILE A 46 12.76 9.20 12.45
C ILE A 46 13.25 10.65 12.51
N GLN A 47 12.44 11.57 12.03
CA GLN A 47 12.69 13.00 12.10
C GLN A 47 11.51 13.68 12.80
N VAL A 48 11.83 14.54 13.76
CA VAL A 48 10.85 15.43 14.40
C VAL A 48 11.25 16.86 14.06
N THR A 49 10.43 17.50 13.22
CA THR A 49 10.63 18.90 12.82
C THR A 49 9.70 19.79 13.63
N ARG A 50 10.27 20.66 14.48
CA ARG A 50 9.52 21.66 15.24
C ARG A 50 9.07 22.78 14.30
N LEU A 51 7.80 23.15 14.38
CA LEU A 51 7.21 24.24 13.62
C LEU A 51 7.08 25.50 14.50
N LYS A 52 7.05 26.65 13.85
CA LYS A 52 6.67 27.90 14.51
C LYS A 52 5.26 27.77 15.10
N GLY A 53 5.07 28.25 16.33
CA GLY A 53 3.79 28.10 17.04
C GLY A 53 3.64 26.81 17.85
N GLY A 54 4.68 25.97 17.94
CA GLY A 54 4.73 24.84 18.87
C GLY A 54 4.18 23.52 18.32
N GLY A 55 3.72 23.49 17.06
CA GLY A 55 3.42 22.26 16.34
C GLY A 55 4.69 21.49 15.94
N PHE A 56 4.54 20.28 15.43
CA PHE A 56 5.64 19.50 14.86
C PHE A 56 5.20 18.55 13.76
N ILE A 57 6.13 18.18 12.89
CA ILE A 57 5.99 17.12 11.90
C ILE A 57 6.77 15.90 12.39
N PHE A 58 6.10 14.75 12.46
CA PHE A 58 6.73 13.46 12.69
C PHE A 58 6.85 12.73 11.36
N ALA A 59 8.07 12.61 10.85
CA ALA A 59 8.36 11.91 9.60
C ALA A 59 9.24 10.69 9.87
N TYR A 60 9.05 9.64 9.08
CA TYR A 60 9.91 8.46 9.17
C TYR A 60 10.19 7.88 7.79
N ARG A 61 11.36 7.26 7.64
CA ARG A 61 11.71 6.39 6.52
C ARG A 61 12.12 5.05 7.08
N MET A 62 11.61 3.97 6.49
CA MET A 62 11.94 2.62 6.87
C MET A 62 12.34 1.83 5.63
N ASN A 63 13.42 1.05 5.74
CA ASN A 63 13.74 0.06 4.73
C ASN A 63 12.64 -1.03 4.73
N HIS A 64 11.88 -1.11 3.63
CA HIS A 64 10.73 -2.01 3.52
C HIS A 64 11.12 -3.51 3.55
N THR A 65 12.39 -3.87 3.34
CA THR A 65 12.86 -5.27 3.54
C THR A 65 12.74 -5.71 5.01
N MET A 66 12.76 -4.75 5.94
CA MET A 66 12.63 -5.04 7.37
C MET A 66 11.19 -5.31 7.78
N SER A 67 10.21 -4.62 7.20
CA SER A 67 8.84 -4.66 7.70
C SER A 67 7.85 -4.16 6.65
N ASP A 68 6.60 -4.62 6.73
CA ASP A 68 5.50 -4.10 5.94
C ASP A 68 4.71 -3.02 6.70
N GLY A 69 3.66 -2.47 6.05
CA GLY A 69 2.79 -1.45 6.64
C GLY A 69 2.18 -1.84 8.01
N ILE A 70 1.94 -3.13 8.25
CA ILE A 70 1.41 -3.61 9.54
C ILE A 70 2.52 -3.63 10.58
N GLY A 71 3.69 -4.14 10.22
CA GLY A 71 4.82 -4.20 11.14
C GLY A 71 5.30 -2.81 11.58
N ILE A 72 5.38 -1.83 10.67
CA ILE A 72 5.68 -0.44 11.07
C ILE A 72 4.57 0.16 11.93
N SER A 73 3.30 -0.18 11.68
CA SER A 73 2.19 0.27 12.54
C SER A 73 2.30 -0.31 13.96
N ILE A 74 2.75 -1.56 14.13
CA ILE A 74 3.02 -2.13 15.45
C ILE A 74 4.13 -1.35 16.16
N PHE A 75 5.21 -1.04 15.43
CA PHE A 75 6.32 -0.24 15.97
C PHE A 75 5.88 1.17 16.39
N LEU A 76 5.14 1.89 15.54
CA LEU A 76 4.69 3.25 15.85
C LEU A 76 3.71 3.28 17.02
N ASN A 77 2.82 2.30 17.14
CA ASN A 77 1.93 2.18 18.30
C ASN A 77 2.73 1.89 19.58
N ALA A 78 3.72 0.99 19.53
CA ALA A 78 4.61 0.72 20.64
C ALA A 78 5.38 1.97 21.09
N LEU A 79 5.90 2.74 20.13
CA LEU A 79 6.57 4.02 20.39
C LEU A 79 5.61 5.02 21.06
N ALA A 80 4.38 5.14 20.57
CA ALA A 80 3.37 6.03 21.14
C ALA A 80 2.88 5.60 22.54
N GLU A 81 2.86 4.30 22.85
CA GLU A 81 2.56 3.80 24.20
C GLU A 81 3.69 4.16 25.18
N ILE A 82 4.94 3.90 24.80
CA ILE A 82 6.11 4.23 25.63
C ILE A 82 6.23 5.73 25.85
N ALA A 83 6.01 6.53 24.81
CA ALA A 83 6.01 8.00 24.90
C ALA A 83 4.94 8.54 25.87
N ARG A 84 3.84 7.79 26.08
CA ARG A 84 2.78 8.10 27.07
C ARG A 84 3.05 7.54 28.47
N GLY A 85 4.23 6.95 28.70
CA GLY A 85 4.65 6.44 30.01
C GLY A 85 4.39 4.96 30.23
N ALA A 86 4.00 4.19 29.21
CA ALA A 86 3.91 2.74 29.34
C ALA A 86 5.32 2.14 29.56
N SER A 87 5.45 1.23 30.52
CA SER A 87 6.73 0.53 30.79
C SER A 87 7.10 -0.50 29.72
N LYS A 88 6.12 -0.97 28.95
CA LYS A 88 6.29 -1.87 27.80
C LYS A 88 5.14 -1.72 26.81
N PRO A 89 5.35 -2.05 25.53
CA PRO A 89 4.27 -2.13 24.55
C PRO A 89 3.25 -3.23 24.88
N THR A 90 2.00 -2.99 24.50
CA THR A 90 0.88 -3.93 24.60
C THR A 90 1.09 -5.15 23.69
N ILE A 91 1.69 -4.92 22.51
CA ILE A 91 2.10 -5.98 21.59
C ILE A 91 3.62 -6.00 21.55
N LEU A 92 4.22 -7.06 22.10
CA LEU A 92 5.67 -7.23 22.05
C LEU A 92 6.10 -7.64 20.63
N PRO A 93 7.19 -7.06 20.09
CA PRO A 93 7.70 -7.46 18.79
C PRO A 93 8.22 -8.90 18.84
N VAL A 94 7.88 -9.69 17.82
CA VAL A 94 8.32 -11.08 17.70
C VAL A 94 9.15 -11.23 16.44
N TRP A 95 10.41 -11.63 16.61
CA TRP A 95 11.27 -12.10 15.53
C TRP A 95 11.04 -13.59 15.31
N CYS A 96 10.49 -13.96 14.15
CA CYS A 96 10.32 -15.35 13.74
C CYS A 96 10.18 -15.48 12.22
N ARG A 97 11.14 -14.91 11.47
CA ARG A 97 11.08 -14.86 10.00
C ARG A 97 11.17 -16.25 9.37
N GLU A 98 11.80 -17.19 10.06
CA GLU A 98 11.93 -18.59 9.69
C GLU A 98 10.59 -19.31 9.48
N ILE A 99 9.50 -18.83 10.08
CA ILE A 99 8.14 -19.38 9.88
C ILE A 99 7.70 -19.22 8.40
N LEU A 100 8.24 -18.22 7.69
CA LEU A 100 7.93 -17.96 6.29
C LEU A 100 8.98 -18.52 5.33
N CYS A 101 10.00 -19.24 5.82
CA CYS A 101 10.93 -19.93 4.94
C CYS A 101 10.20 -21.00 4.13
N THR A 102 10.42 -21.00 2.82
CA THR A 102 9.93 -22.05 1.94
C THR A 102 10.58 -23.38 2.29
N LYS A 103 9.87 -24.48 2.02
CA LYS A 103 10.47 -25.82 2.01
C LYS A 103 11.54 -25.90 0.92
N ASP A 104 12.49 -26.80 1.11
CA ASP A 104 13.49 -27.18 0.11
C ASP A 104 13.23 -28.62 -0.34
N PRO A 105 12.88 -28.87 -1.63
CA PRO A 105 12.73 -27.89 -2.71
C PRO A 105 11.40 -27.10 -2.63
N PRO A 106 11.33 -25.90 -3.23
CA PRO A 106 10.08 -25.13 -3.29
C PRO A 106 9.05 -25.86 -4.15
N LYS A 107 7.78 -25.86 -3.71
CA LYS A 107 6.66 -26.43 -4.46
C LYS A 107 5.74 -25.34 -4.97
N ILE A 108 5.80 -25.08 -6.27
CA ILE A 108 4.90 -24.14 -6.95
C ILE A 108 3.55 -24.83 -7.16
N THR A 109 2.48 -24.25 -6.64
CA THR A 109 1.12 -24.83 -6.71
C THR A 109 0.20 -24.11 -7.69
N ARG A 110 0.58 -22.91 -8.14
CA ARG A 110 -0.21 -22.07 -9.05
C ARG A 110 0.70 -21.21 -9.92
N VAL A 111 0.13 -20.70 -11.00
CA VAL A 111 0.79 -19.68 -11.83
C VAL A 111 0.80 -18.37 -11.06
N HIS A 112 1.98 -17.76 -10.94
CA HIS A 112 2.18 -16.48 -10.26
C HIS A 112 2.36 -15.36 -11.29
N ASN A 113 1.23 -14.83 -11.78
CA ASN A 113 1.23 -13.76 -12.78
C ASN A 113 1.88 -12.47 -12.26
N GLU A 114 1.93 -12.28 -10.94
CA GLU A 114 2.61 -11.18 -10.27
C GLU A 114 4.13 -11.19 -10.45
N TYR A 115 4.73 -12.35 -10.76
CA TYR A 115 6.17 -12.49 -11.00
C TYR A 115 6.50 -12.76 -12.48
N LYS A 116 5.50 -12.75 -13.37
CA LYS A 116 5.73 -12.90 -14.81
C LYS A 116 6.43 -11.65 -15.33
N GLN A 117 7.69 -11.81 -15.75
CA GLN A 117 8.49 -10.77 -16.38
C GLN A 117 7.78 -10.24 -17.63
N LEU A 118 7.75 -8.92 -17.74
CA LEU A 118 7.18 -8.20 -18.87
C LEU A 118 8.31 -7.50 -19.61
N GLU A 119 8.17 -7.39 -20.93
CA GLU A 119 9.09 -6.57 -21.73
C GLU A 119 8.97 -5.10 -21.28
N PRO A 120 10.09 -4.37 -21.19
CA PRO A 120 10.06 -2.95 -20.85
C PRO A 120 9.20 -2.17 -21.85
N ASP A 121 8.27 -1.36 -21.35
CA ASP A 121 7.54 -0.44 -22.20
C ASP A 121 8.45 0.73 -22.58
N ASN A 122 9.10 0.60 -23.74
CA ASN A 122 9.97 1.64 -24.29
C ASN A 122 9.20 2.73 -25.05
N LYS A 123 7.86 2.67 -25.06
CA LYS A 123 7.02 3.56 -25.90
C LYS A 123 6.25 4.62 -25.10
N SER A 124 6.05 4.42 -23.80
CA SER A 124 5.36 5.41 -22.96
C SER A 124 6.35 6.27 -22.17
N ILE A 125 6.44 7.56 -22.52
CA ILE A 125 6.99 8.57 -21.60
C ILE A 125 5.86 8.88 -20.61
N PHE A 126 5.81 8.13 -19.50
CA PHE A 126 4.89 8.45 -18.42
C PHE A 126 5.59 9.41 -17.46
N GLU A 127 5.22 10.69 -17.50
CA GLU A 127 5.57 11.62 -16.43
C GLU A 127 4.64 11.38 -15.24
N PRO A 128 5.13 10.84 -14.11
CA PRO A 128 4.29 10.60 -12.96
C PRO A 128 3.81 11.93 -12.37
N TYR A 129 2.50 12.09 -12.28
CA TYR A 129 1.87 13.21 -11.59
C TYR A 129 1.06 12.71 -10.40
N HIS A 130 1.23 13.35 -9.23
CA HIS A 130 0.50 12.98 -8.02
C HIS A 130 -0.75 13.86 -7.85
N ARG A 131 -1.91 13.22 -7.73
CA ARG A 131 -3.18 13.87 -7.40
C ARG A 131 -4.01 12.97 -6.49
N SER A 132 -4.71 13.57 -5.55
CA SER A 132 -5.65 12.87 -4.67
C SER A 132 -7.09 13.00 -5.16
N PHE A 133 -7.86 11.96 -4.93
CA PHE A 133 -9.29 11.88 -5.21
C PHE A 133 -10.00 11.36 -3.96
N PHE A 134 -11.10 12.00 -3.59
CA PHE A 134 -11.87 11.64 -2.41
C PHE A 134 -13.09 10.82 -2.79
N PHE A 135 -13.26 9.70 -2.10
CA PHE A 135 -14.42 8.81 -2.27
C PHE A 135 -15.08 8.64 -0.91
N GLY A 136 -16.04 9.52 -0.62
CA GLY A 136 -16.85 9.47 0.58
C GLY A 136 -17.99 8.45 0.45
N PRO A 137 -18.87 8.38 1.47
CA PRO A 137 -20.01 7.47 1.46
C PRO A 137 -20.91 7.64 0.22
N SER A 138 -21.12 8.88 -0.23
CA SER A 138 -21.95 9.19 -1.40
C SER A 138 -21.32 8.67 -2.70
N GLU A 139 -20.02 8.91 -2.92
CA GLU A 139 -19.32 8.44 -4.12
C GLU A 139 -19.26 6.91 -4.15
N ILE A 140 -18.96 6.28 -3.02
CA ILE A 140 -18.98 4.81 -2.91
C ILE A 140 -20.39 4.26 -3.19
N SER A 141 -21.44 4.92 -2.69
CA SER A 141 -22.83 4.51 -2.94
C SER A 141 -23.20 4.63 -4.42
N ALA A 142 -22.75 5.71 -5.09
CA ALA A 142 -22.95 5.89 -6.52
C ALA A 142 -22.23 4.79 -7.34
N ILE A 143 -21.01 4.40 -6.96
CA ILE A 143 -20.30 3.30 -7.63
C ILE A 143 -21.00 1.97 -7.37
N ARG A 144 -21.50 1.73 -6.14
CA ARG A 144 -22.27 0.51 -5.81
C ARG A 144 -23.56 0.38 -6.61
N ALA A 145 -24.20 1.50 -6.96
CA ALA A 145 -25.40 1.50 -7.79
C ALA A 145 -25.15 1.01 -9.23
N LEU A 146 -23.88 0.94 -9.67
CA LEU A 146 -23.48 0.37 -10.96
C LEU A 146 -23.37 -1.16 -10.92
N LEU A 147 -23.48 -1.80 -9.75
CA LEU A 147 -23.32 -3.23 -9.57
C LEU A 147 -24.69 -3.93 -9.38
N PRO A 148 -24.82 -5.21 -9.77
CA PRO A 148 -25.93 -6.05 -9.34
C PRO A 148 -26.08 -6.07 -7.82
N GLN A 149 -27.33 -6.06 -7.31
CA GLN A 149 -27.63 -5.92 -5.88
C GLN A 149 -26.84 -6.90 -4.98
N HIS A 150 -26.74 -8.17 -5.38
CA HIS A 150 -26.02 -9.20 -4.62
C HIS A 150 -24.53 -8.85 -4.45
N GLN A 151 -23.86 -8.40 -5.52
CA GLN A 151 -22.44 -8.01 -5.45
C GLN A 151 -22.28 -6.70 -4.70
N ALA A 152 -23.17 -5.73 -4.93
CA ALA A 152 -23.18 -4.46 -4.21
C ALA A 152 -23.31 -4.64 -2.69
N GLN A 153 -24.00 -5.68 -2.22
CA GLN A 153 -24.14 -5.97 -0.78
C GLN A 153 -22.97 -6.78 -0.20
N ASN A 154 -22.37 -7.67 -1.00
CA ASN A 154 -21.35 -8.60 -0.52
C ASN A 154 -19.91 -8.08 -0.63
N SER A 155 -19.66 -7.04 -1.43
CA SER A 155 -18.32 -6.50 -1.63
C SER A 155 -18.00 -5.33 -0.70
N THR A 156 -16.79 -5.27 -0.16
CA THR A 156 -16.33 -4.15 0.66
C THR A 156 -16.07 -2.89 -0.19
N SER A 157 -16.07 -1.70 0.42
CA SER A 157 -15.87 -0.44 -0.30
C SER A 157 -14.51 -0.40 -1.02
N PHE A 158 -13.49 -1.03 -0.43
CA PHE A 158 -12.18 -1.19 -1.06
C PHE A 158 -12.28 -1.98 -2.38
N GLU A 159 -13.09 -3.03 -2.46
CA GLU A 159 -13.19 -3.87 -3.67
C GLU A 159 -13.88 -3.14 -4.79
N VAL A 160 -15.01 -2.52 -4.46
CA VAL A 160 -15.83 -1.73 -5.37
C VAL A 160 -15.00 -0.57 -5.94
N LEU A 161 -14.31 0.18 -5.08
CA LEU A 161 -13.48 1.30 -5.50
C LEU A 161 -12.27 0.85 -6.32
N THR A 162 -11.61 -0.25 -5.94
CA THR A 162 -10.46 -0.77 -6.69
C THR A 162 -10.86 -1.20 -8.09
N ALA A 163 -11.96 -1.95 -8.23
CA ALA A 163 -12.47 -2.38 -9.53
C ALA A 163 -12.85 -1.18 -10.42
N PHE A 164 -13.51 -0.18 -9.83
CA PHE A 164 -13.87 1.06 -10.50
C PHE A 164 -12.63 1.82 -11.00
N ILE A 165 -11.66 2.08 -10.11
CA ILE A 165 -10.43 2.80 -10.45
C ILE A 165 -9.63 2.05 -11.51
N TRP A 166 -9.49 0.73 -11.40
CA TRP A 166 -8.75 -0.07 -12.39
C TRP A 166 -9.35 0.09 -13.80
N ARG A 167 -10.67 0.05 -13.91
CA ARG A 167 -11.38 0.27 -15.17
C ARG A 167 -11.24 1.71 -15.66
N CYS A 168 -11.49 2.71 -14.81
CA CYS A 168 -11.37 4.12 -15.16
C CYS A 168 -9.95 4.48 -15.62
N ARG A 169 -8.93 4.01 -14.90
CA ARG A 169 -7.54 4.24 -15.22
C ARG A 169 -7.16 3.60 -16.57
N THR A 170 -7.66 2.41 -16.86
CA THR A 170 -7.40 1.74 -18.13
C THR A 170 -8.08 2.46 -19.30
N LYS A 171 -9.31 2.95 -19.12
CA LYS A 171 -9.99 3.79 -20.11
C LYS A 171 -9.26 5.10 -20.37
N ALA A 172 -8.80 5.78 -19.31
CA ALA A 172 -8.11 7.06 -19.40
C ALA A 172 -6.77 6.98 -20.15
N LEU A 173 -6.12 5.81 -20.16
CA LEU A 173 -4.90 5.60 -20.93
C LEU A 173 -5.12 5.45 -22.45
N GLN A 174 -6.36 5.25 -22.91
CA GLN A 174 -6.72 5.20 -24.33
C GLN A 174 -5.79 4.31 -25.19
N TRP A 175 -5.48 3.10 -24.72
CA TRP A 175 -4.63 2.17 -25.44
C TRP A 175 -5.18 1.85 -26.83
N GLU A 176 -4.31 1.90 -27.84
CA GLU A 176 -4.66 1.50 -29.21
C GLU A 176 -4.90 -0.01 -29.31
N ASN A 177 -4.03 -0.81 -28.69
CA ASN A 177 -4.14 -2.27 -28.70
C ASN A 177 -5.13 -2.76 -27.62
N GLN A 178 -6.32 -3.20 -28.06
CA GLN A 178 -7.35 -3.73 -27.16
C GLN A 178 -7.00 -5.11 -26.56
N ASP A 179 -6.07 -5.85 -27.17
CA ASP A 179 -5.60 -7.14 -26.66
C ASP A 179 -4.45 -7.01 -25.66
N GLN A 180 -3.98 -5.79 -25.41
CA GLN A 180 -2.94 -5.53 -24.43
C GLN A 180 -3.38 -6.02 -23.04
N GLU A 181 -2.52 -6.81 -22.40
CA GLU A 181 -2.73 -7.29 -21.04
C GLU A 181 -2.57 -6.14 -20.03
N VAL A 182 -3.53 -6.01 -19.12
CA VAL A 182 -3.50 -5.10 -17.97
C VAL A 182 -3.64 -5.90 -16.68
N ARG A 183 -2.89 -5.50 -15.65
CA ARG A 183 -2.85 -6.17 -14.36
C ARG A 183 -3.25 -5.23 -13.23
N LEU A 184 -3.99 -5.75 -12.27
CA LEU A 184 -4.23 -5.12 -10.99
C LEU A 184 -3.58 -5.96 -9.90
N LEU A 185 -2.61 -5.38 -9.20
CA LEU A 185 -1.96 -5.99 -8.04
C LEU A 185 -2.50 -5.34 -6.78
N CYS A 186 -3.07 -6.15 -5.88
CA CYS A 186 -3.57 -5.67 -4.59
C CYS A 186 -2.82 -6.38 -3.46
N ILE A 187 -2.25 -5.61 -2.53
CA ILE A 187 -1.63 -6.17 -1.33
C ILE A 187 -2.68 -6.90 -0.50
N VAL A 188 -2.39 -8.16 -0.17
CA VAL A 188 -3.17 -8.95 0.79
C VAL A 188 -2.29 -9.29 1.98
N ASN A 189 -2.70 -8.85 3.17
CA ASN A 189 -2.01 -9.18 4.41
C ASN A 189 -2.22 -10.66 4.76
N ALA A 190 -1.13 -11.42 4.78
CA ALA A 190 -1.12 -12.86 5.03
C ALA A 190 -1.28 -13.23 6.52
N ARG A 191 -1.30 -12.23 7.43
CA ARG A 191 -1.53 -12.47 8.87
C ARG A 191 -2.99 -12.79 9.23
N PHE A 192 -3.96 -12.45 8.38
CA PHE A 192 -5.39 -12.57 8.71
C PHE A 192 -5.99 -13.94 8.39
N ARG A 193 -7.13 -14.25 9.01
CA ARG A 193 -7.77 -15.58 9.08
C ARG A 193 -7.86 -16.37 7.77
N ARG A 194 -8.09 -15.71 6.63
CA ARG A 194 -8.22 -16.40 5.33
C ARG A 194 -6.89 -16.91 4.75
N CYS A 195 -5.76 -16.37 5.22
CA CYS A 195 -4.41 -16.71 4.78
C CYS A 195 -3.56 -17.31 5.92
N THR A 196 -4.20 -17.80 6.98
CA THR A 196 -3.49 -18.18 8.22
C THR A 196 -2.50 -19.31 7.96
N PHE A 197 -1.24 -19.03 8.27
CA PHE A 197 -0.19 -20.04 8.34
C PHE A 197 -0.52 -21.11 9.39
N ASN A 198 0.04 -22.30 9.24
CA ASN A 198 0.00 -23.34 10.27
C ASN A 198 1.44 -23.68 10.69
N PRO A 199 1.92 -23.20 11.85
CA PRO A 199 1.19 -22.41 12.86
C PRO A 199 0.93 -20.95 12.43
N PRO A 200 -0.06 -20.26 13.03
CA PRO A 200 -0.35 -18.85 12.74
C PRO A 200 0.84 -17.94 13.05
N LEU A 201 0.96 -16.83 12.32
CA LEU A 201 1.94 -15.80 12.66
C LEU A 201 1.62 -15.18 14.03
N PRO A 202 2.63 -14.98 14.91
CA PRO A 202 2.43 -14.29 16.18
C PRO A 202 1.86 -12.89 15.99
N LYS A 203 1.05 -12.42 16.95
CA LYS A 203 0.46 -11.08 16.93
C LYS A 203 1.52 -9.96 16.81
N GLY A 204 2.72 -10.20 17.36
CA GLY A 204 3.85 -9.29 17.29
C GLY A 204 4.77 -9.46 16.08
N TYR A 205 4.43 -10.32 15.11
CA TYR A 205 5.23 -10.50 13.91
C TYR A 205 5.24 -9.22 13.06
N TYR A 206 6.39 -8.56 13.05
CA TYR A 206 6.58 -7.27 12.40
C TYR A 206 7.32 -7.36 11.05
N GLY A 207 7.76 -8.56 10.62
CA GLY A 207 8.40 -8.74 9.30
C GLY A 207 7.42 -8.53 8.14
N ASN A 208 7.84 -8.82 6.91
CA ASN A 208 6.94 -8.78 5.76
C ASN A 208 6.05 -10.05 5.72
N ALA A 209 4.73 -9.89 5.79
CA ALA A 209 3.78 -10.98 5.60
C ALA A 209 2.58 -10.51 4.78
N PHE A 210 2.81 -10.30 3.49
CA PHE A 210 1.78 -10.01 2.50
C PHE A 210 2.09 -10.75 1.19
N VAL A 211 1.08 -10.81 0.32
CA VAL A 211 1.22 -11.27 -1.07
C VAL A 211 0.56 -10.24 -2.01
N PHE A 212 0.94 -10.27 -3.28
CA PHE A 212 0.40 -9.37 -4.32
C PHE A 212 -0.29 -10.18 -5.43
N PRO A 213 -1.45 -10.80 -5.19
CA PRO A 213 -2.18 -11.48 -6.25
C PRO A 213 -2.46 -10.53 -7.42
N ALA A 214 -2.19 -11.00 -8.63
CA ALA A 214 -2.49 -10.26 -9.85
C ALA A 214 -3.82 -10.71 -10.44
N ALA A 215 -4.78 -9.78 -10.55
CA ALA A 215 -5.91 -9.92 -11.45
C ALA A 215 -5.47 -9.48 -12.85
N VAL A 216 -5.76 -10.30 -13.86
CA VAL A 216 -5.24 -10.12 -15.23
C VAL A 216 -6.40 -10.17 -16.22
N THR A 217 -6.42 -9.23 -17.17
CA THR A 217 -7.34 -9.22 -18.31
C THR A 217 -6.76 -8.36 -19.45
N THR A 218 -7.51 -8.16 -20.53
CA THR A 218 -7.12 -7.25 -21.62
C THR A 218 -7.79 -5.88 -21.48
N VAL A 219 -7.20 -4.86 -22.10
CA VAL A 219 -7.81 -3.51 -22.19
C VAL A 219 -9.25 -3.59 -22.68
N GLY A 220 -9.49 -4.29 -23.79
CA GLY A 220 -10.80 -4.38 -24.42
C GLY A 220 -11.84 -5.00 -23.50
N LYS A 221 -11.50 -6.10 -22.81
CA LYS A 221 -12.41 -6.73 -21.85
C LYS A 221 -12.70 -5.81 -20.68
N LEU A 222 -11.66 -5.24 -20.04
CA LEU A 222 -11.86 -4.39 -18.87
C LEU A 222 -12.68 -3.12 -19.17
N CYS A 223 -12.46 -2.52 -20.34
CA CYS A 223 -13.12 -1.27 -20.73
C CYS A 223 -14.57 -1.48 -21.19
N ASN A 224 -14.84 -2.57 -21.92
CA ASN A 224 -16.13 -2.79 -22.56
C ASN A 224 -17.10 -3.62 -21.71
N GLU A 225 -16.59 -4.46 -20.81
CA GLU A 225 -17.45 -5.17 -19.86
C GLU A 225 -17.99 -4.23 -18.76
N PRO A 226 -19.10 -4.61 -18.12
CA PRO A 226 -19.60 -3.98 -16.90
C PRO A 226 -18.59 -3.99 -15.74
N ILE A 227 -18.81 -3.18 -14.71
CA ILE A 227 -17.88 -3.05 -13.56
C ILE A 227 -17.78 -4.36 -12.76
N GLU A 228 -18.85 -5.15 -12.70
CA GLU A 228 -18.86 -6.46 -12.04
C GLU A 228 -17.78 -7.40 -12.57
N TYR A 229 -17.44 -7.33 -13.86
CA TYR A 229 -16.38 -8.14 -14.44
C TYR A 229 -15.02 -7.86 -13.77
N ALA A 230 -14.68 -6.58 -13.58
CA ALA A 230 -13.46 -6.18 -12.91
C ALA A 230 -13.45 -6.59 -11.42
N LEU A 231 -14.61 -6.53 -10.77
CA LEU A 231 -14.79 -6.94 -9.38
C LEU A 231 -14.60 -8.45 -9.22
N GLU A 232 -15.20 -9.26 -10.09
CA GLU A 232 -15.05 -10.72 -10.09
C GLU A 232 -13.62 -11.16 -10.35
N LEU A 233 -12.90 -10.50 -11.26
CA LEU A 233 -11.48 -10.79 -11.51
C LEU A 233 -10.65 -10.59 -10.24
N ARG A 234 -10.92 -9.51 -9.51
CA ARG A 234 -10.25 -9.22 -8.23
C ARG A 234 -10.65 -10.23 -7.15
N GLU A 235 -11.89 -10.68 -7.11
CA GLU A 235 -12.31 -11.73 -6.16
C GLU A 235 -11.61 -13.05 -6.45
N LYS A 236 -11.55 -13.45 -7.72
CA LYS A 236 -10.87 -14.68 -8.18
C LYS A 236 -9.36 -14.64 -7.93
N SER A 237 -8.73 -13.46 -7.96
CA SER A 237 -7.29 -13.33 -7.74
C SER A 237 -6.86 -13.55 -6.29
N LYS A 238 -7.77 -13.41 -5.31
CA LYS A 238 -7.41 -13.50 -3.88
C LYS A 238 -6.95 -14.88 -3.41
N GLY A 239 -7.13 -15.92 -4.23
CA GLY A 239 -6.77 -17.29 -3.91
C GLY A 239 -7.76 -17.98 -2.98
#